data_AF-A0A8H8QU17-F1
#
_entry.id   AF-A0A8H8QU17-F1
#
_cell.length_a   1.000
_cell.length_b   1.000
_cell.length_c   1.000
_cell.angle_alpha   90.00
_cell.angle_beta   90.00
_cell.angle_gamma   90.00
#
_symmetry.space_group_name_H-M   'P 1'
#
loop_
_entity.id
_entity.type
_entity.pdbx_description
1 polymer ?
#
loop_
_entity_poly.entity_id
_entity_poly.type
_entity_poly.pdbx_seq_one_letter_code
_entity_poly.pdbx_strand_id
1 'polypeptide(L)'
;MFFLSGLILFNVIVTTLQRVPHANGTTWTYDDPYSFSSKNITIRVDSQGNDSVVVKGDAGIFLAMWTAMTTIVFSMIGFETVSITAAECAPLRSTEAIKMGTRKICIRVFTLYTLCVLVVGFNVPYTDPNLRQIALNSFGQGQNSIYILAAVRNNLHGWPNFFCGFFIFCATTSGINSLYLSSRILHALASIREVWPENSIFQGIRARLERTTWGVPRGAVFVSWLFGLLAFLSTKKKPTIQLGRLATNSVVSMMIVYAIICVTYLRFYICIEKAATGQIQSLNHTAQDLSAYNRQNRHYPYKSRGQWLKACYGILGCCLLAFFNGWRSFVTPFSAADFVASYISIPVFCFIVVAYHVKLDGWNPKGWRFKNSHELLQPPPEVVLLEDRVGSLRLANNTTLFARENSLPVLKWIWAWLK
;
A
#
# COMPACT_ATOMS: atom_id res chain seq x y z
N MET A 1 4.59 -12.22 8.83
CA MET A 1 3.68 -12.33 10.00
C MET A 1 4.40 -12.90 11.22
N PHE A 2 5.00 -14.10 11.15
CA PHE A 2 5.75 -14.69 12.27
C PHE A 2 6.76 -13.74 12.94
N PHE A 3 7.56 -13.02 12.15
CA PHE A 3 8.51 -12.07 12.69
C PHE A 3 7.85 -10.92 13.48
N LEU A 4 6.75 -10.35 12.98
CA LEU A 4 6.03 -9.28 13.70
C LEU A 4 5.43 -9.79 15.00
N SER A 5 4.82 -10.99 14.98
CA SER A 5 4.31 -11.62 16.19
C SER A 5 5.42 -11.93 17.20
N GLY A 6 6.58 -12.41 16.73
CA GLY A 6 7.76 -12.62 17.56
C GLY A 6 8.33 -11.32 18.12
N LEU A 7 8.30 -10.23 17.34
CA LEU A 7 8.74 -8.91 17.76
C LEU A 7 7.81 -8.30 18.81
N ILE A 8 6.48 -8.52 18.70
CA ILE A 8 5.51 -8.15 19.74
C ILE A 8 5.84 -8.92 21.02
N LEU A 9 5.97 -10.24 20.94
CA LEU A 9 6.25 -11.09 22.10
C LEU A 9 7.59 -10.72 22.76
N PHE A 10 8.63 -10.48 21.97
CA PHE A 10 9.91 -9.99 22.45
C PHE A 10 9.76 -8.69 23.23
N ASN A 11 9.04 -7.70 22.68
CA ASN A 11 8.88 -6.41 23.36
C ASN A 11 8.03 -6.56 24.63
N VAL A 12 7.00 -7.41 24.65
CA VAL A 12 6.22 -7.69 25.86
C VAL A 12 7.10 -8.31 26.94
N ILE A 13 7.93 -9.31 26.59
CA ILE A 13 8.86 -9.94 27.53
C ILE A 13 9.87 -8.94 28.08
N VAL A 14 10.39 -8.07 27.21
CA VAL A 14 11.32 -7.01 27.64
C VAL A 14 10.64 -6.06 28.63
N THR A 15 9.38 -5.67 28.36
CA THR A 15 8.61 -4.82 29.27
C THR A 15 8.37 -5.50 30.62
N THR A 16 8.04 -6.80 30.64
CA THR A 16 7.76 -7.53 31.90
C THR A 16 9.02 -7.80 32.71
N LEU A 17 10.18 -7.95 32.07
CA LEU A 17 11.45 -8.18 32.76
C LEU A 17 11.97 -6.93 33.50
N GLN A 18 11.46 -5.73 33.20
CA GLN A 18 11.78 -4.45 33.86
C GLN A 18 13.28 -4.26 34.19
N ARG A 19 14.18 -4.65 33.28
CA ARG A 19 15.63 -4.52 33.50
C ARG A 19 16.10 -3.08 33.58
N VAL A 20 15.34 -2.16 32.96
CA VAL A 20 15.53 -0.72 33.09
C VAL A 20 14.42 -0.19 34.00
N PRO A 21 14.73 0.40 35.17
CA PRO A 21 13.70 0.94 36.05
C PRO A 21 13.02 2.15 35.41
N HIS A 22 11.69 2.12 35.32
CA HIS A 22 10.86 3.28 34.98
C HIS A 22 10.72 4.17 36.22
N ALA A 23 10.95 5.48 36.07
CA ALA A 23 11.00 6.41 37.21
C ALA A 23 9.67 6.50 37.99
N ASN A 24 8.53 6.27 37.34
CA ASN A 24 7.19 6.36 37.93
C ASN A 24 6.36 5.11 37.60
N GLY A 25 6.38 4.12 38.50
CA GLY A 25 5.34 3.10 38.57
C GLY A 25 5.35 1.97 37.52
N THR A 26 4.46 1.01 37.75
CA THR A 26 4.29 -0.23 36.97
C THR A 26 3.97 0.04 35.50
N THR A 27 4.12 -1.00 34.68
CA THR A 27 3.95 -1.05 33.20
C THR A 27 2.66 -0.46 32.62
N TRP A 28 1.74 0.02 33.45
CA TRP A 28 0.40 0.42 33.07
C TRP A 28 0.16 1.93 32.98
N THR A 29 0.98 2.77 33.65
CA THR A 29 0.81 4.23 33.60
C THR A 29 1.61 4.83 32.45
N TYR A 30 0.88 5.29 31.43
CA TYR A 30 1.39 5.85 30.19
C TYR A 30 1.87 7.30 30.38
N ASP A 31 2.92 7.48 31.19
CA ASP A 31 3.40 8.80 31.61
C ASP A 31 4.62 9.26 30.82
N ASP A 32 4.83 10.58 30.77
CA ASP A 32 6.07 11.18 30.24
C ASP A 32 7.29 10.56 30.95
N PRO A 33 8.32 10.06 30.23
CA PRO A 33 8.63 10.22 28.81
C PRO A 33 8.24 9.05 27.88
N TYR A 34 7.36 8.13 28.30
CA TYR A 34 6.93 6.95 27.53
C TYR A 34 5.58 7.13 26.81
N SER A 35 5.15 8.38 26.62
CA SER A 35 3.91 8.74 25.94
C SER A 35 4.01 8.73 24.40
N PHE A 36 2.86 8.68 23.71
CA PHE A 36 2.73 8.68 22.23
C PHE A 36 2.92 10.08 21.63
N SER A 37 2.71 11.13 22.43
CA SER A 37 2.68 12.51 21.94
C SER A 37 3.96 13.24 22.29
N SER A 38 4.78 13.52 21.28
CA SER A 38 5.90 14.46 21.44
C SER A 38 5.37 15.88 21.53
N LYS A 39 5.86 16.65 22.51
CA LYS A 39 5.49 18.08 22.70
C LYS A 39 6.07 19.00 21.63
N ASN A 40 7.01 18.50 20.83
CA ASN A 40 7.70 19.26 19.80
C ASN A 40 7.97 18.41 18.54
N ILE A 41 8.00 19.09 17.40
CA ILE A 41 8.53 18.52 16.15
C ILE A 41 9.74 19.31 15.69
N THR A 42 10.84 18.61 15.49
CA THR A 42 12.04 19.15 14.85
C THR A 42 11.86 19.04 13.34
N ILE A 43 11.72 20.18 12.68
CA ILE A 43 11.53 20.23 11.23
C ILE A 43 12.87 20.16 10.53
N ARG A 44 13.96 20.74 11.07
CA ARG A 44 15.28 20.67 10.42
C ARG A 44 16.38 20.37 11.43
N VAL A 45 17.33 19.55 11.00
CA VAL A 45 18.59 19.31 11.72
C VAL A 45 19.69 19.93 10.87
N ASP A 46 20.45 20.87 11.46
CA ASP A 46 21.56 21.55 10.81
C ASP A 46 22.70 20.56 10.47
N SER A 47 23.63 20.94 9.59
CA SER A 47 24.80 20.14 9.24
C SER A 47 25.70 19.80 10.44
N GLN A 48 25.55 20.50 11.56
CA GLN A 48 26.23 20.23 12.83
C GLN A 48 25.39 19.38 13.82
N GLY A 49 24.21 18.91 13.44
CA GLY A 49 23.35 18.08 14.31
C GLY A 49 22.43 18.87 15.26
N ASN A 50 22.41 20.20 15.18
CA ASN A 50 21.56 21.07 16.00
C ASN A 50 20.16 21.24 15.39
N ASP A 51 19.13 21.30 16.24
CA ASP A 51 17.74 21.50 15.81
C ASP A 51 17.55 22.94 15.31
N SER A 52 17.43 23.14 14.00
CA SER A 52 17.37 24.49 13.41
C SER A 52 15.97 25.09 13.39
N VAL A 53 14.92 24.26 13.33
CA VAL A 53 13.53 24.72 13.39
C VAL A 53 12.72 23.76 14.25
N VAL A 54 12.27 24.22 15.42
CA VAL A 54 11.40 23.47 16.33
C VAL A 54 10.05 24.16 16.37
N VAL A 55 9.00 23.47 15.92
CA VAL A 55 7.62 23.96 16.08
C VAL A 55 7.05 23.34 17.35
N LYS A 56 6.62 24.20 18.27
CA LYS A 56 6.00 23.84 19.55
C LYS A 56 4.51 24.19 19.53
N GLY A 57 3.73 23.56 20.40
CA GLY A 57 2.29 23.79 20.55
C GLY A 57 1.42 22.93 19.62
N ASP A 58 0.13 23.22 19.60
CA ASP A 58 -0.89 22.38 18.92
C ASP A 58 -0.63 22.21 17.43
N ALA A 59 -0.15 23.26 16.76
CA ALA A 59 0.25 23.21 15.36
C ALA A 59 1.41 22.22 15.14
N GLY A 60 2.38 22.15 16.06
CA GLY A 60 3.48 21.20 16.01
C GLY A 60 3.02 19.76 16.17
N ILE A 61 2.06 19.51 17.08
CA ILE A 61 1.44 18.19 17.28
C ILE A 61 0.69 17.74 16.03
N PHE A 62 -0.12 18.63 15.43
CA PHE A 62 -0.84 18.33 14.20
C PHE A 62 0.12 18.00 13.04
N LEU A 63 1.18 18.80 12.85
CA LEU A 63 2.18 18.56 11.82
C LEU A 63 2.98 17.27 12.04
N ALA A 64 3.23 16.90 13.30
CA ALA A 64 3.83 15.62 13.66
C ALA A 64 2.92 14.45 13.33
N MET A 65 1.64 14.52 13.71
CA MET A 65 0.63 13.54 13.35
C MET A 65 0.53 13.39 11.83
N TRP A 66 0.44 14.50 11.10
CA TRP A 66 0.35 14.51 9.65
C TRP A 66 1.57 13.85 9.00
N THR A 67 2.78 14.17 9.47
CA THR A 67 3.99 13.51 8.99
C THR A 67 3.93 12.02 9.27
N ALA A 68 3.64 11.62 10.51
CA ALA A 68 3.59 10.22 10.89
C ALA A 68 2.63 9.44 9.98
N MET A 69 1.45 10.01 9.67
CA MET A 69 0.52 9.46 8.69
C MET A 69 1.18 9.27 7.31
N THR A 70 1.83 10.30 6.75
CA THR A 70 2.49 10.18 5.43
C THR A 70 3.62 9.14 5.40
N THR A 71 4.36 8.97 6.50
CA THR A 71 5.41 7.95 6.60
C THR A 71 4.83 6.54 6.75
N ILE A 72 3.75 6.39 7.52
CA ILE A 72 3.03 5.11 7.66
C ILE A 72 2.42 4.68 6.33
N VAL A 73 1.95 5.63 5.51
CA VAL A 73 1.44 5.30 4.17
C VAL A 73 2.50 4.56 3.34
N PHE A 74 3.78 4.94 3.42
CA PHE A 74 4.86 4.22 2.72
C PHE A 74 4.96 2.74 3.12
N SER A 75 4.83 2.43 4.42
CA SER A 75 4.89 1.05 4.91
C SER A 75 3.64 0.23 4.58
N MET A 76 2.55 0.90 4.20
CA MET A 76 1.26 0.29 3.86
C MET A 76 1.05 0.14 2.34
N ILE A 77 2.03 0.49 1.50
CA ILE A 77 1.97 0.26 0.05
C ILE A 77 2.10 -1.25 -0.24
N GLY A 78 1.43 -1.73 -1.29
CA GLY A 78 1.57 -3.10 -1.78
C GLY A 78 0.33 -3.97 -1.65
N PHE A 79 -0.83 -3.42 -1.29
CA PHE A 79 -2.10 -4.18 -1.26
C PHE A 79 -2.52 -4.70 -2.65
N GLU A 80 -2.10 -4.02 -3.72
CA GLU A 80 -2.33 -4.40 -5.11
C GLU A 80 -1.59 -5.68 -5.53
N THR A 81 -0.58 -6.09 -4.77
CA THR A 81 0.18 -7.34 -4.99
C THR A 81 -0.77 -8.53 -5.15
N VAL A 82 -1.79 -8.63 -4.28
CA VAL A 82 -2.76 -9.72 -4.27
C VAL A 82 -3.49 -9.83 -5.61
N SER A 83 -3.88 -8.70 -6.18
CA SER A 83 -4.60 -8.63 -7.45
C SER A 83 -3.71 -8.98 -8.63
N ILE A 84 -2.44 -8.57 -8.62
CA ILE A 84 -1.49 -8.86 -9.70
C ILE A 84 -1.09 -10.34 -9.67
N THR A 85 -0.80 -10.89 -8.48
CA THR A 85 -0.46 -12.31 -8.33
C THR A 85 -1.65 -13.25 -8.54
N ALA A 86 -2.87 -12.74 -8.39
CA ALA A 86 -4.07 -13.56 -8.57
C ALA A 86 -4.13 -14.18 -9.97
N ALA A 87 -3.65 -13.45 -10.99
CA ALA A 87 -3.57 -13.90 -12.38
C ALA A 87 -2.73 -15.18 -12.56
N GLU A 88 -1.79 -15.47 -11.66
CA GLU A 88 -0.84 -16.59 -11.74
C GLU A 88 -1.19 -17.73 -10.76
N CYS A 89 -2.26 -17.57 -9.96
CA CYS A 89 -2.62 -18.52 -8.90
C CYS A 89 -3.46 -19.70 -9.42
N ALA A 90 -3.18 -20.93 -8.98
CA ALA A 90 -3.92 -22.12 -9.43
C ALA A 90 -5.46 -22.03 -9.30
N PRO A 91 -6.05 -21.46 -8.22
CA PRO A 91 -7.51 -21.32 -8.09
C PRO A 91 -8.06 -19.98 -8.61
N LEU A 92 -7.66 -19.54 -9.81
CA LEU A 92 -8.16 -18.35 -10.52
C LEU A 92 -9.69 -18.26 -10.60
N ARG A 93 -10.37 -19.41 -10.64
CA ARG A 93 -11.82 -19.51 -10.86
C ARG A 93 -12.67 -19.00 -9.69
N SER A 94 -12.13 -18.95 -8.48
CA SER A 94 -12.89 -18.55 -7.29
C SER A 94 -12.70 -17.06 -7.00
N THR A 95 -13.64 -16.22 -7.46
CA THR A 95 -13.65 -14.76 -7.14
C THR A 95 -13.62 -14.47 -5.63
N GLU A 96 -13.97 -15.45 -4.80
CA GLU A 96 -13.93 -15.38 -3.34
C GLU A 96 -12.50 -15.47 -2.76
N ALA A 97 -11.56 -16.16 -3.43
CA ALA A 97 -10.19 -16.28 -2.93
C ALA A 97 -9.48 -14.93 -2.86
N ILE A 98 -9.64 -14.08 -3.88
CA ILE A 98 -9.05 -12.74 -3.92
C ILE A 98 -9.61 -11.87 -2.78
N LYS A 99 -10.94 -11.87 -2.60
CA LYS A 99 -11.61 -11.07 -1.56
C LYS A 99 -11.18 -11.50 -0.16
N MET A 100 -11.16 -12.80 0.11
CA MET A 100 -10.73 -13.34 1.39
C MET A 100 -9.24 -13.05 1.64
N GLY A 101 -8.39 -13.22 0.62
CA GLY A 101 -6.96 -12.90 0.68
C GLY A 101 -6.73 -11.44 1.05
N THR A 102 -7.32 -10.50 0.31
CA THR A 102 -7.20 -9.06 0.59
C THR A 102 -7.71 -8.73 2.00
N ARG A 103 -8.89 -9.21 2.39
CA ARG A 103 -9.47 -8.91 3.71
C ARG A 103 -8.58 -9.43 4.86
N LYS A 104 -8.04 -10.64 4.74
CA LYS A 104 -7.12 -11.20 5.74
C LYS A 104 -5.84 -10.40 5.84
N ILE A 105 -5.24 -10.04 4.71
CA ILE A 105 -3.99 -9.27 4.69
C ILE A 105 -4.23 -7.90 5.32
N CYS A 106 -5.28 -7.18 4.94
CA CYS A 106 -5.63 -5.89 5.55
C CYS A 106 -5.77 -6.03 7.08
N ILE A 107 -6.63 -6.93 7.56
CA ILE A 107 -6.85 -7.10 9.01
C ILE A 107 -5.55 -7.43 9.72
N ARG A 108 -4.76 -8.38 9.21
CA ARG A 108 -3.51 -8.82 9.84
C ARG A 108 -2.44 -7.71 9.86
N VAL A 109 -2.27 -6.98 8.77
CA VAL A 109 -1.29 -5.88 8.71
C VAL A 109 -1.68 -4.76 9.67
N PHE A 110 -2.94 -4.30 9.65
CA PHE A 110 -3.41 -3.24 10.56
C PHE A 110 -3.29 -3.63 12.03
N THR A 111 -3.72 -4.85 12.42
CA THR A 111 -3.67 -5.27 13.83
C THR A 111 -2.24 -5.47 14.30
N LEU A 112 -1.40 -6.16 13.52
CA LEU A 112 -0.02 -6.43 13.92
C LEU A 112 0.83 -5.17 13.95
N TYR A 113 0.67 -4.25 13.00
CA TYR A 113 1.45 -3.00 13.00
C TYR A 113 1.07 -2.11 14.18
N THR A 114 -0.24 -1.99 14.48
CA THR A 114 -0.72 -1.23 15.63
C THR A 114 -0.20 -1.83 16.94
N LEU A 115 -0.26 -3.15 17.10
CA LEU A 115 0.26 -3.83 18.29
C LEU A 115 1.79 -3.70 18.42
N CYS A 116 2.54 -3.81 17.31
CA CYS A 116 3.99 -3.64 17.34
C CYS A 116 4.40 -2.25 17.85
N VAL A 117 3.77 -1.19 17.31
CA VAL A 117 4.03 0.20 17.71
C VAL A 117 3.61 0.46 19.16
N LEU A 118 2.49 -0.13 19.59
CA LEU A 118 2.01 0.02 20.95
C LEU A 118 2.97 -0.58 21.97
N VAL A 119 3.41 -1.82 21.77
CA VAL A 119 4.26 -2.50 22.76
C VAL A 119 5.66 -1.88 22.80
N VAL A 120 6.25 -1.50 21.66
CA VAL A 120 7.58 -0.86 21.66
C VAL A 120 7.54 0.54 22.28
N GLY A 121 6.39 1.24 22.21
CA GLY A 121 6.19 2.53 22.86
C GLY A 121 6.40 2.49 24.39
N PHE A 122 6.14 1.34 25.04
CA PHE A 122 6.41 1.17 26.48
C PHE A 122 7.90 0.96 26.81
N ASN A 123 8.70 0.56 25.81
CA ASN A 123 10.11 0.19 26.02
C ASN A 123 11.10 1.33 25.75
N VAL A 124 10.73 2.28 24.89
CA VAL A 124 11.63 3.35 24.45
C VAL A 124 10.97 4.71 24.69
N PRO A 125 11.61 5.59 25.49
CA PRO A 125 11.07 6.93 25.72
C PRO A 125 11.24 7.82 24.48
N TYR A 126 10.28 8.70 24.21
CA TYR A 126 10.32 9.58 23.02
C TYR A 126 11.44 10.63 23.09
N THR A 127 12.04 10.83 24.27
CA THR A 127 13.14 11.77 24.51
C THR A 127 14.53 11.20 24.22
N ASP A 128 14.65 9.93 23.80
CA ASP A 128 15.95 9.31 23.57
C ASP A 128 16.75 10.04 22.47
N PRO A 129 18.03 10.41 22.72
CA PRO A 129 18.85 11.14 21.76
C PRO A 129 19.02 10.40 20.42
N ASN A 130 18.95 9.06 20.42
CA ASN A 130 19.07 8.25 19.22
C ASN A 130 17.80 8.31 18.34
N LEU A 131 16.64 8.69 18.90
CA LEU A 131 15.42 8.96 18.13
C LEU A 131 15.42 10.36 17.52
N ARG A 132 16.07 11.31 18.20
CA ARG A 132 16.08 12.75 17.86
C ARG A 132 16.75 13.06 16.52
N GLN A 133 17.56 12.15 15.98
CA GLN A 133 18.32 12.35 14.75
C GLN A 133 17.61 11.92 13.45
N ILE A 134 16.28 11.73 13.44
CA ILE A 134 15.54 11.55 12.18
C ILE A 134 15.45 12.90 11.47
N ALA A 135 16.52 13.26 10.77
CA ALA A 135 16.53 14.41 9.88
C ALA A 135 15.40 14.30 8.84
N LEU A 136 14.98 15.44 8.29
CA LEU A 136 13.98 15.55 7.24
C LEU A 136 14.11 14.46 6.18
N ASN A 137 13.01 13.72 5.96
CA ASN A 137 12.90 12.72 4.90
C ASN A 137 14.15 11.84 4.82
N SER A 138 14.72 11.48 5.98
CA SER A 138 15.91 10.67 6.08
C SER A 138 15.54 9.44 6.89
N PHE A 139 15.65 8.27 6.26
CA PHE A 139 15.61 7.03 7.03
C PHE A 139 16.84 7.01 7.94
N GLY A 140 16.62 6.95 9.25
CA GLY A 140 17.70 6.83 10.22
C GLY A 140 18.56 5.59 9.94
N GLN A 141 19.78 5.58 10.48
CA GLN A 141 20.61 4.38 10.46
C GLN A 141 19.93 3.28 11.30
N GLY A 142 20.35 2.02 11.16
CA GLY A 142 19.75 0.90 11.91
C GLY A 142 19.71 1.14 13.43
N GLN A 143 20.67 1.92 13.95
CA GLN A 143 20.76 2.32 15.36
C GLN A 143 19.57 3.18 15.83
N ASN A 144 18.90 3.90 14.93
CA ASN A 144 17.75 4.76 15.24
C ASN A 144 16.42 3.98 15.23
N SER A 145 16.45 2.69 14.89
CA SER A 145 15.26 1.85 14.93
C SER A 145 14.83 1.61 16.37
N ILE A 146 13.59 2.00 16.71
CA ILE A 146 12.98 1.79 18.03
C ILE A 146 13.08 0.34 18.53
N TYR A 147 13.02 -0.65 17.63
CA TYR A 147 13.11 -2.06 17.99
C TYR A 147 14.53 -2.50 18.36
N ILE A 148 15.53 -1.92 17.69
CA ILE A 148 16.94 -2.17 18.00
C ILE A 148 17.30 -1.43 19.29
N LEU A 149 16.85 -0.19 19.43
CA LEU A 149 17.07 0.63 20.61
C LEU A 149 16.45 0.01 21.87
N ALA A 150 15.25 -0.60 21.77
CA ALA A 150 14.65 -1.35 22.87
C ALA A 150 15.56 -2.50 23.37
N ALA A 151 16.21 -3.24 22.45
CA ALA A 151 17.13 -4.30 22.81
C ALA A 151 18.44 -3.77 23.42
N VAL A 152 18.99 -2.69 22.85
CA VAL A 152 20.21 -2.04 23.35
C VAL A 152 20.00 -1.49 24.77
N ARG A 153 18.89 -0.78 25.02
CA ARG A 153 18.56 -0.23 26.35
C ARG A 153 18.42 -1.31 27.42
N ASN A 154 17.99 -2.52 27.04
CA ASN A 154 17.84 -3.66 27.96
C ASN A 154 19.09 -4.53 28.10
N ASN A 155 20.25 -4.06 27.59
CA ASN A 155 21.54 -4.76 27.62
C ASN A 155 21.47 -6.19 27.05
N LEU A 156 20.65 -6.39 26.01
CA LEU A 156 20.49 -7.67 25.34
C LEU A 156 21.51 -7.81 24.21
N HIS A 157 22.70 -8.31 24.55
CA HIS A 157 23.76 -8.57 23.56
C HIS A 157 23.30 -9.60 22.50
N GLY A 158 23.58 -9.33 21.23
CA GLY A 158 23.23 -10.20 20.09
C GLY A 158 21.89 -9.89 19.39
N TRP A 159 20.86 -9.53 20.15
CA TRP A 159 19.53 -9.18 19.59
C TRP A 159 19.55 -8.01 18.59
N PRO A 160 20.29 -6.90 18.84
CA PRO A 160 20.45 -5.82 17.87
C PRO A 160 20.95 -6.31 16.50
N ASN A 161 21.97 -7.17 16.48
CA ASN A 161 22.55 -7.69 15.24
C ASN A 161 21.57 -8.59 14.49
N PHE A 162 20.80 -9.41 15.22
CA PHE A 162 19.73 -10.22 14.64
C PHE A 162 18.66 -9.35 13.97
N PHE A 163 18.17 -8.31 14.66
CA PHE A 163 17.17 -7.39 14.10
C PHE A 163 17.71 -6.64 12.88
N CYS A 164 18.95 -6.14 12.94
CA CYS A 164 19.61 -5.52 11.79
C CYS A 164 19.65 -6.46 10.58
N GLY A 165 20.12 -7.69 10.77
CA GLY A 165 20.19 -8.70 9.70
C GLY A 165 18.81 -9.02 9.12
N PHE A 166 17.80 -9.16 9.97
CA PHE A 166 16.44 -9.44 9.54
C PHE A 166 15.82 -8.25 8.77
N PHE A 167 16.06 -7.00 9.19
CA PHE A 167 15.59 -5.83 8.44
C PHE A 167 16.22 -5.72 7.06
N ILE A 168 17.50 -6.07 6.89
CA ILE A 168 18.16 -6.16 5.58
C ILE A 168 17.49 -7.24 4.71
N PHE A 169 17.20 -8.40 5.30
CA PHE A 169 16.46 -9.46 4.61
C PHE A 169 15.06 -9.00 4.17
N CYS A 170 14.32 -8.31 5.04
CA CYS A 170 13.01 -7.72 4.70
C CYS A 170 13.09 -6.70 3.56
N ALA A 171 14.07 -5.80 3.59
CA ALA A 171 14.26 -4.82 2.53
C ALA A 171 14.59 -5.49 1.19
N THR A 172 15.45 -6.52 1.21
CA THR A 172 15.85 -7.27 0.02
C THR A 172 14.66 -8.03 -0.59
N THR A 173 13.90 -8.74 0.24
CA THR A 173 12.69 -9.48 -0.21
C THR A 173 11.59 -8.55 -0.71
N SER A 174 11.40 -7.39 -0.07
CA SER A 174 10.51 -6.34 -0.56
C SER A 174 10.93 -5.83 -1.94
N GLY A 175 12.23 -5.57 -2.14
CA GLY A 175 12.76 -5.15 -3.44
C GLY A 175 12.54 -6.19 -4.55
N ILE A 176 12.73 -7.48 -4.27
CA ILE A 176 12.44 -8.57 -5.21
C ILE A 176 10.93 -8.60 -5.56
N ASN A 177 10.05 -8.44 -4.56
CA ASN A 177 8.61 -8.37 -4.79
C ASN A 177 8.22 -7.16 -5.64
N SER A 178 8.79 -5.98 -5.40
CA SER A 178 8.53 -4.79 -6.22
C SER A 178 9.01 -4.95 -7.66
N LEU A 179 10.15 -5.60 -7.88
CA LEU A 179 10.64 -5.95 -9.22
C LEU A 179 9.70 -6.93 -9.92
N TYR A 180 9.23 -7.94 -9.18
CA TYR A 180 8.21 -8.88 -9.66
C TYR A 180 6.97 -8.12 -10.12
N LEU A 181 6.37 -7.27 -9.29
CA LEU A 181 5.15 -6.53 -9.62
C LEU A 181 5.33 -5.57 -10.80
N SER A 182 6.42 -4.79 -10.80
CA SER A 182 6.71 -3.83 -11.87
C SER A 182 6.78 -4.52 -13.24
N SER A 183 7.45 -5.67 -13.32
CA SER A 183 7.57 -6.40 -14.60
C SER A 183 6.23 -6.93 -15.12
N ARG A 184 5.29 -7.35 -14.25
CA ARG A 184 3.96 -7.84 -14.67
C ARG A 184 3.07 -6.69 -15.11
N ILE A 185 3.11 -5.56 -14.39
CA ILE A 185 2.38 -4.35 -14.78
C ILE A 185 2.90 -3.84 -16.13
N LEU A 186 4.21 -3.81 -16.33
CA LEU A 186 4.82 -3.37 -17.59
C LEU A 186 4.51 -4.33 -18.76
N HIS A 187 4.49 -5.63 -18.50
CA HIS A 187 4.07 -6.63 -19.49
C HIS A 187 2.58 -6.50 -19.86
N ALA A 188 1.70 -6.32 -18.86
CA ALA A 188 0.28 -6.05 -19.10
C ALA A 188 0.05 -4.73 -19.83
N LEU A 189 0.87 -3.71 -19.57
CA LEU A 189 0.84 -2.47 -20.34
C LEU A 189 1.29 -2.69 -21.80
N ALA A 190 2.26 -3.59 -22.03
CA ALA A 190 2.76 -3.93 -23.36
C ALA A 190 1.72 -4.70 -24.21
N SER A 191 0.79 -5.45 -23.62
CA SER A 191 -0.26 -6.13 -24.38
C SER A 191 -1.32 -5.17 -24.92
N ILE A 192 -1.54 -4.02 -24.29
CA ILE A 192 -2.52 -3.02 -24.72
C ILE A 192 -1.94 -2.18 -25.88
N ARG A 193 -2.38 -2.47 -27.11
CA ARG A 193 -1.88 -1.80 -28.34
C ARG A 193 -2.08 -0.29 -28.33
N GLU A 194 -3.22 0.16 -27.82
CA GLU A 194 -3.67 1.54 -27.90
C GLU A 194 -2.82 2.52 -27.07
N VAL A 195 -2.14 2.03 -26.03
CA VAL A 195 -1.38 2.87 -25.10
C VAL A 195 -0.01 3.30 -25.65
N TRP A 196 0.59 2.51 -26.55
CA TRP A 196 1.96 2.73 -27.02
C TRP A 196 2.03 3.63 -28.26
N PRO A 197 3.03 4.53 -28.37
CA PRO A 197 3.21 5.34 -29.58
C PRO A 197 3.33 4.46 -30.85
N GLU A 198 2.76 4.92 -31.97
CA GLU A 198 2.73 4.16 -33.23
C GLU A 198 4.07 4.14 -33.96
N ASN A 199 5.03 4.95 -33.53
CA ASN A 199 6.38 5.01 -34.07
C ASN A 199 7.03 3.61 -34.06
N SER A 200 7.63 3.22 -35.18
CA SER A 200 8.23 1.89 -35.40
C SER A 200 9.20 1.45 -34.29
N ILE A 201 9.97 2.39 -33.73
CA ILE A 201 10.90 2.16 -32.63
C ILE A 201 10.17 1.70 -31.35
N PHE A 202 9.07 2.38 -30.99
CA PHE A 202 8.30 2.08 -29.79
C PHE A 202 7.53 0.77 -29.93
N GLN A 203 7.08 0.43 -31.14
CA GLN A 203 6.50 -0.88 -31.43
C GLN A 203 7.53 -2.01 -31.26
N GLY A 204 8.77 -1.79 -31.68
CA GLY A 204 9.87 -2.75 -31.47
C GLY A 204 10.19 -2.98 -29.98
N ILE A 205 10.22 -1.91 -29.18
CA ILE A 205 10.39 -2.00 -27.72
C ILE A 205 9.23 -2.75 -27.08
N ARG A 206 8.00 -2.40 -27.46
CA ARG A 206 6.78 -3.03 -26.97
C ARG A 206 6.74 -4.52 -27.26
N ALA A 207 7.05 -4.94 -28.49
CA ALA A 207 7.09 -6.35 -28.86
C ALA A 207 8.10 -7.14 -28.02
N ARG A 208 9.22 -6.51 -27.61
CA ARG A 208 10.19 -7.11 -26.69
C ARG A 208 9.69 -7.20 -25.24
N LEU A 209 8.88 -6.24 -24.80
CA LEU A 209 8.25 -6.24 -23.47
C LEU A 209 7.09 -7.24 -23.36
N GLU A 210 6.36 -7.43 -24.46
CA GLU A 210 5.28 -8.41 -24.58
C GLU A 210 5.82 -9.85 -24.69
N ARG A 211 7.03 -10.04 -25.22
CA ARG A 211 7.57 -11.38 -25.38
C ARG A 211 7.83 -12.07 -24.04
N THR A 212 7.13 -13.18 -23.82
CA THR A 212 7.38 -14.10 -22.71
C THR A 212 8.20 -15.30 -23.17
N THR A 213 9.12 -15.75 -22.33
CA THR A 213 9.88 -16.99 -22.54
C THR A 213 9.69 -17.84 -21.30
N TRP A 214 9.14 -19.05 -21.45
CA TRP A 214 8.74 -19.92 -20.33
C TRP A 214 7.83 -19.21 -19.32
N GLY A 215 6.92 -18.36 -19.79
CA GLY A 215 5.98 -17.60 -18.94
C GLY A 215 6.58 -16.38 -18.23
N VAL A 216 7.86 -16.05 -18.43
CA VAL A 216 8.50 -14.88 -17.80
C VAL A 216 8.76 -13.77 -18.83
N PRO A 217 8.30 -12.52 -18.62
CA PRO A 217 8.56 -11.39 -19.50
C PRO A 217 9.96 -10.80 -19.27
N ARG A 218 11.00 -11.44 -19.83
CA ARG A 218 12.41 -11.06 -19.61
C ARG A 218 12.72 -9.59 -19.94
N GLY A 219 12.13 -9.06 -21.02
CA GLY A 219 12.31 -7.66 -21.42
C GLY A 219 11.78 -6.70 -20.35
N ALA A 220 10.58 -6.96 -19.83
CA ALA A 220 9.99 -6.16 -18.77
C ALA A 220 10.78 -6.26 -17.46
N VAL A 221 11.25 -7.46 -17.09
CA VAL A 221 12.11 -7.67 -15.91
C VAL A 221 13.41 -6.86 -16.02
N PHE A 222 14.07 -6.89 -17.18
CA PHE A 222 15.32 -6.14 -17.38
C PHE A 222 15.10 -4.63 -17.26
N VAL A 223 14.06 -4.09 -17.90
CA VAL A 223 13.74 -2.66 -17.82
C VAL A 223 13.40 -2.25 -16.38
N SER A 224 12.58 -3.02 -15.67
CA SER A 224 12.29 -2.76 -14.25
C SER A 224 13.54 -2.86 -13.37
N TRP A 225 14.47 -3.76 -13.67
CA TRP A 225 15.74 -3.90 -12.94
C TRP A 225 16.68 -2.70 -13.14
N LEU A 226 16.69 -2.07 -14.33
CA LEU A 226 17.49 -0.86 -14.58
C LEU A 226 17.12 0.29 -13.64
N PHE A 227 15.87 0.40 -13.19
CA PHE A 227 15.49 1.38 -12.17
C PHE A 227 16.15 1.11 -10.81
N GLY A 228 16.59 -0.13 -10.55
CA GLY A 228 17.40 -0.47 -9.38
C GLY A 228 18.76 0.24 -9.37
N LEU A 229 19.27 0.68 -10.53
CA LEU A 229 20.50 1.49 -10.61
C LEU A 229 20.34 2.85 -9.93
N LEU A 230 19.11 3.32 -9.67
CA LEU A 230 18.89 4.51 -8.85
C LEU A 230 19.41 4.35 -7.41
N ALA A 231 19.63 3.12 -6.93
CA ALA A 231 20.30 2.89 -5.66
C ALA A 231 21.73 3.49 -5.63
N PHE A 232 22.41 3.63 -6.78
CA PHE A 232 23.73 4.27 -6.86
C PHE A 232 23.71 5.75 -6.51
N LEU A 233 22.55 6.43 -6.48
CA LEU A 233 22.44 7.79 -5.95
C LEU A 233 22.81 7.87 -4.46
N SER A 234 22.76 6.73 -3.75
CA SER A 234 23.21 6.60 -2.36
C SER A 234 24.73 6.79 -2.17
N THR A 235 25.52 6.79 -3.25
CA THR A 235 26.98 7.04 -3.15
C THR A 235 27.33 8.50 -2.84
N LYS A 236 26.37 9.43 -2.96
CA LYS A 236 26.57 10.86 -2.70
C LYS A 236 26.52 11.18 -1.20
N LYS A 237 27.02 12.36 -0.82
CA LYS A 237 26.95 12.89 0.55
C LYS A 237 25.48 12.87 1.05
N LYS A 238 25.26 12.34 2.26
CA LYS A 238 23.94 12.19 2.93
C LYS A 238 22.98 11.20 2.21
N PRO A 239 23.32 9.90 2.14
CA PRO A 239 22.52 8.87 1.46
C PRO A 239 21.09 8.76 2.01
N THR A 240 20.93 8.93 3.31
CA THR A 240 19.65 8.78 4.00
C THR A 240 18.60 9.78 3.52
N ILE A 241 19.01 11.02 3.24
CA ILE A 241 18.14 12.09 2.70
C ILE A 241 17.70 11.75 1.27
N GLN A 242 18.62 11.25 0.44
CA GLN A 242 18.27 10.87 -0.93
C GLN A 242 17.31 9.68 -0.97
N LEU A 243 17.53 8.70 -0.09
CA LEU A 243 16.63 7.56 0.02
C LEU A 243 15.24 7.98 0.46
N GLY A 244 15.11 8.86 1.46
CA GLY A 244 13.78 9.31 1.87
C GLY A 244 13.12 10.25 0.88
N ARG A 245 13.86 11.03 0.07
CA ARG A 245 13.30 11.72 -1.11
C ARG A 245 12.71 10.74 -2.13
N LEU A 246 13.42 9.65 -2.44
CA LEU A 246 12.91 8.61 -3.33
C LEU A 246 11.67 7.92 -2.76
N ALA A 247 11.65 7.65 -1.44
CA ALA A 247 10.47 7.08 -0.80
C ALA A 247 9.28 8.04 -0.81
N THR A 248 9.49 9.33 -0.52
CA THR A 248 8.46 10.36 -0.63
C THR A 248 7.88 10.42 -2.05
N ASN A 249 8.73 10.41 -3.08
CA ASN A 249 8.27 10.34 -4.47
C ASN A 249 7.45 9.07 -4.75
N SER A 250 7.89 7.92 -4.22
CA SER A 250 7.18 6.65 -4.35
C SER A 250 5.80 6.70 -3.68
N VAL A 251 5.67 7.33 -2.51
CA VAL A 251 4.38 7.50 -1.83
C VAL A 251 3.42 8.31 -2.69
N VAL A 252 3.84 9.47 -3.19
CA VAL A 252 2.98 10.33 -4.00
C VAL A 252 2.57 9.65 -5.31
N SER A 253 3.50 8.92 -5.93
CA SER A 253 3.21 8.11 -7.13
C SER A 253 2.13 7.05 -6.84
N MET A 254 2.22 6.36 -5.69
CA MET A 254 1.22 5.36 -5.30
C MET A 254 -0.11 5.97 -4.86
N MET A 255 -0.12 7.17 -4.27
CA MET A 255 -1.37 7.88 -3.97
C MET A 255 -2.13 8.23 -5.26
N ILE A 256 -1.42 8.62 -6.32
CA ILE A 256 -2.02 8.86 -7.64
C ILE A 256 -2.61 7.54 -8.18
N VAL A 257 -1.86 6.44 -8.11
CA VAL A 257 -2.34 5.12 -8.55
C VAL A 257 -3.60 4.70 -7.78
N TYR A 258 -3.62 4.83 -6.45
CA TYR A 258 -4.79 4.50 -5.63
C TYR A 258 -5.98 5.42 -5.90
N ALA A 259 -5.77 6.71 -6.14
CA ALA A 259 -6.83 7.62 -6.56
C ALA A 259 -7.44 7.18 -7.91
N ILE A 260 -6.60 6.81 -8.88
CA ILE A 260 -7.06 6.31 -10.19
C ILE A 260 -7.83 5.01 -10.03
N ILE A 261 -7.36 4.06 -9.21
CA ILE A 261 -8.07 2.80 -8.93
C ILE A 261 -9.47 3.08 -8.33
N CYS A 262 -9.59 4.05 -7.44
CA CYS A 262 -10.91 4.43 -6.91
C CYS A 262 -11.80 5.09 -7.96
N VAL A 263 -11.25 5.93 -8.85
CA VAL A 263 -12.00 6.54 -9.96
C VAL A 263 -12.45 5.48 -10.97
N THR A 264 -11.57 4.56 -11.38
CA THR A 264 -11.92 3.47 -12.30
C THR A 264 -12.96 2.54 -11.69
N TYR A 265 -12.88 2.28 -10.38
CA TYR A 265 -13.92 1.54 -9.67
C TYR A 265 -15.28 2.25 -9.67
N LEU A 266 -15.32 3.57 -9.49
CA LEU A 266 -16.57 4.33 -9.55
C LEU A 266 -17.18 4.32 -10.97
N ARG A 267 -16.33 4.38 -12.00
CA ARG A 267 -16.76 4.23 -13.39
C ARG A 267 -17.29 2.82 -13.67
N PHE A 268 -16.59 1.80 -13.19
CA PHE A 268 -17.05 0.41 -13.26
C PHE A 268 -18.40 0.22 -12.56
N TYR A 269 -18.59 0.82 -11.38
CA TYR A 269 -19.87 0.83 -10.65
C TYR A 269 -21.01 1.36 -11.54
N ILE A 270 -20.80 2.52 -12.17
CA ILE A 270 -21.80 3.18 -13.03
C ILE A 270 -22.03 2.36 -14.31
N CYS A 271 -20.97 1.80 -14.91
CA CYS A 271 -21.06 1.02 -16.14
C CYS A 271 -21.89 -0.26 -15.94
N ILE A 272 -21.68 -0.98 -14.83
CA ILE A 272 -22.47 -2.17 -14.52
C ILE A 272 -23.94 -1.83 -14.24
N GLU A 273 -24.20 -0.71 -13.58
CA GLU A 273 -25.57 -0.24 -13.36
C GLU A 273 -26.28 0.06 -14.69
N LYS A 274 -25.60 0.75 -15.61
CA LYS A 274 -26.10 1.00 -16.97
C LYS A 274 -26.31 -0.29 -17.76
N ALA A 275 -25.38 -1.24 -17.67
CA ALA A 275 -25.49 -2.56 -18.29
C ALA A 275 -26.72 -3.32 -17.77
N ALA A 276 -26.94 -3.33 -16.45
CA ALA A 276 -28.10 -3.98 -15.83
C ALA A 276 -29.43 -3.35 -16.25
N THR A 277 -29.47 -2.03 -16.49
CA THR A 277 -30.67 -1.33 -17.00
C THR A 277 -30.87 -1.46 -18.52
N GLY A 278 -29.96 -2.13 -19.25
CA GLY A 278 -30.05 -2.29 -20.70
C GLY A 278 -29.78 -1.01 -21.50
N GLN A 279 -29.13 0.00 -20.92
CA GLN A 279 -28.82 1.28 -21.59
C GLN A 279 -27.57 1.20 -22.49
N ILE A 280 -26.87 0.06 -22.49
CA ILE A 280 -25.66 -0.15 -23.30
C ILE A 280 -26.06 -0.91 -24.56
N GLN A 281 -26.21 -0.17 -25.66
CA GLN A 281 -26.69 -0.67 -26.96
C GLN A 281 -25.79 -1.72 -27.62
N SER A 282 -24.55 -1.92 -27.12
CA SER A 282 -23.60 -2.90 -27.63
C SER A 282 -23.72 -4.30 -27.01
N LEU A 283 -24.62 -4.51 -26.03
CA LEU A 283 -24.87 -5.83 -25.44
C LEU A 283 -26.00 -6.50 -26.24
N ASN A 284 -25.77 -7.69 -26.82
CA ASN A 284 -26.87 -8.49 -27.35
C ASN A 284 -27.75 -8.93 -26.16
N HIS A 285 -28.98 -8.40 -26.11
CA HIS A 285 -29.84 -8.52 -24.94
C HIS A 285 -30.49 -9.91 -24.86
N THR A 286 -29.79 -10.91 -24.30
CA THR A 286 -30.48 -12.07 -23.70
C THR A 286 -30.83 -11.71 -22.26
N ALA A 287 -32.06 -12.02 -21.81
CA ALA A 287 -32.51 -11.68 -20.45
C ALA A 287 -31.61 -12.28 -19.34
N GLN A 288 -30.99 -13.44 -19.60
CA GLN A 288 -30.02 -14.07 -18.70
C GLN A 288 -28.74 -13.24 -18.51
N ASP A 289 -28.21 -12.63 -19.58
CA ASP A 289 -26.99 -11.83 -19.54
C ASP A 289 -27.20 -10.55 -18.70
N LEU A 290 -28.37 -9.90 -18.83
CA LEU A 290 -28.73 -8.72 -18.03
C LEU A 290 -28.82 -9.04 -16.54
N SER A 291 -29.34 -10.22 -16.18
CA SER A 291 -29.48 -10.65 -14.79
C SER A 291 -28.13 -10.91 -14.10
N ALA A 292 -27.08 -11.24 -14.88
CA ALA A 292 -25.72 -11.43 -14.37
C ALA A 292 -25.07 -10.11 -13.94
N TYR A 293 -25.42 -9.00 -14.61
CA TYR A 293 -24.95 -7.66 -14.24
C TYR A 293 -25.75 -7.05 -13.08
N ASN A 294 -26.92 -7.61 -12.72
CA ASN A 294 -27.72 -7.09 -11.63
C ASN A 294 -27.05 -7.31 -10.25
N ARG A 295 -26.63 -6.21 -9.63
CA ARG A 295 -25.93 -6.21 -8.33
C ARG A 295 -26.83 -6.49 -7.13
N GLN A 296 -28.14 -6.34 -7.30
CA GLN A 296 -29.10 -6.72 -6.26
C GLN A 296 -29.11 -8.23 -6.08
N ASN A 297 -28.74 -8.98 -7.12
CA ASN A 297 -28.59 -10.43 -7.06
C ASN A 297 -27.61 -10.83 -5.93
N ARG A 298 -28.02 -11.79 -5.11
CA ARG A 298 -27.22 -12.34 -4.02
C ARG A 298 -25.91 -12.96 -4.51
N HIS A 299 -25.85 -13.36 -5.77
CA HIS A 299 -24.70 -14.03 -6.36
C HIS A 299 -23.69 -13.07 -6.99
N TYR A 300 -23.97 -11.76 -7.03
CA TYR A 300 -23.01 -10.79 -7.55
C TYR A 300 -21.72 -10.80 -6.70
N PRO A 301 -20.56 -11.18 -7.26
CA PRO A 301 -19.36 -11.45 -6.49
C PRO A 301 -18.85 -10.15 -5.83
N TYR A 302 -18.81 -9.04 -6.56
CA TYR A 302 -18.19 -7.81 -6.09
C TYR A 302 -19.14 -6.95 -5.24
N LYS A 303 -19.84 -7.51 -4.25
CA LYS A 303 -20.76 -6.78 -3.36
C LYS A 303 -20.13 -6.46 -2.00
N SER A 304 -20.09 -5.18 -1.65
CA SER A 304 -19.63 -4.66 -0.35
C SER A 304 -20.59 -3.56 0.14
N ARG A 305 -20.62 -3.31 1.45
CA ARG A 305 -21.45 -2.24 2.03
C ARG A 305 -20.79 -0.87 1.78
N GLY A 306 -21.57 0.10 1.30
CA GLY A 306 -21.11 1.50 1.09
C GLY A 306 -20.06 1.68 -0.01
N GLN A 307 -20.16 0.92 -1.11
CA GLN A 307 -19.13 0.87 -2.16
C GLN A 307 -18.77 2.22 -2.79
N TRP A 308 -19.77 3.00 -3.17
CA TRP A 308 -19.55 4.31 -3.78
C TRP A 308 -18.92 5.29 -2.78
N LEU A 309 -19.38 5.27 -1.52
CA LEU A 309 -18.88 6.14 -0.46
C LEU A 309 -17.42 5.82 -0.12
N LYS A 310 -17.06 4.54 -0.05
CA LYS A 310 -15.68 4.10 0.16
C LYS A 310 -14.75 4.53 -0.98
N ALA A 311 -15.22 4.48 -2.22
CA ALA A 311 -14.46 4.96 -3.36
C ALA A 311 -14.24 6.48 -3.30
N CYS A 312 -15.28 7.24 -2.98
CA CYS A 312 -15.19 8.70 -2.81
C CYS A 312 -14.23 9.08 -1.67
N TYR A 313 -14.34 8.38 -0.53
CA TYR A 313 -13.42 8.54 0.61
C TYR A 313 -11.97 8.24 0.21
N GLY A 314 -11.74 7.17 -0.56
CA GLY A 314 -10.42 6.82 -1.07
C GLY A 314 -9.83 7.90 -1.98
N ILE A 315 -10.61 8.44 -2.90
CA ILE A 315 -10.20 9.54 -3.79
C ILE A 315 -9.81 10.76 -2.96
N LEU A 316 -10.71 11.23 -2.08
CA LEU A 316 -10.48 12.41 -1.27
C LEU A 316 -9.25 12.24 -0.37
N GLY A 317 -9.11 11.08 0.29
CA GLY A 317 -7.97 10.75 1.13
C GLY A 317 -6.64 10.74 0.34
N CYS A 318 -6.61 10.09 -0.83
CA CYS A 318 -5.42 10.03 -1.67
C CYS A 318 -5.03 11.42 -2.21
N CYS A 319 -6.00 12.23 -2.65
CA CYS A 319 -5.75 13.59 -3.12
C CYS A 319 -5.21 14.49 -2.01
N LEU A 320 -5.81 14.42 -0.82
CA LEU A 320 -5.39 15.22 0.33
C LEU A 320 -3.98 14.80 0.79
N LEU A 321 -3.72 13.49 0.89
CA LEU A 321 -2.39 12.98 1.22
C LEU A 321 -1.33 13.31 0.18
N ALA A 322 -1.66 13.26 -1.11
CA ALA A 322 -0.73 13.63 -2.19
C ALA A 322 -0.40 15.13 -2.15
N PHE A 323 -1.38 16.00 -1.91
CA PHE A 323 -1.17 17.44 -1.86
C PHE A 323 -0.35 17.86 -0.64
N PHE A 324 -0.68 17.34 0.54
CA PHE A 324 -0.01 17.71 1.78
C PHE A 324 1.21 16.84 2.11
N ASN A 325 1.64 15.92 1.23
CA ASN A 325 2.85 15.14 1.46
C ASN A 325 4.10 16.04 1.55
N GLY A 326 4.20 17.02 0.64
CA GLY A 326 5.33 17.93 0.53
C GLY A 326 5.26 19.17 1.42
N TRP A 327 4.39 19.21 2.44
CA TRP A 327 4.19 20.41 3.28
C TRP A 327 5.50 20.96 3.88
N ARG A 328 6.44 20.06 4.20
CA ARG A 328 7.77 20.39 4.78
C ARG A 328 8.69 21.16 3.82
N SER A 329 8.46 21.05 2.51
CA SER A 329 9.25 21.76 1.50
C SER A 329 9.03 23.27 1.53
N PHE A 330 7.85 23.71 2.00
CA PHE A 330 7.46 25.11 2.12
C PHE A 330 7.98 25.81 3.39
N VAL A 331 8.57 25.06 4.32
CA VAL A 331 9.16 25.65 5.53
C VAL A 331 10.47 26.37 5.18
N THR A 332 10.62 27.60 5.65
CA THR A 332 11.78 28.44 5.36
C THR A 332 13.08 27.87 5.95
N PRO A 333 14.20 27.89 5.20
CA PRO A 333 14.34 28.27 3.79
C PRO A 333 13.80 27.20 2.82
N PHE A 334 13.14 27.61 1.72
CA PHE A 334 12.54 26.69 0.74
C PHE A 334 13.54 25.68 0.17
N SER A 335 13.21 24.39 0.21
CA SER A 335 14.05 23.31 -0.33
C SER A 335 13.52 22.86 -1.68
N ALA A 336 14.12 23.36 -2.76
CA ALA A 336 13.75 22.98 -4.13
C ALA A 336 13.86 21.47 -4.38
N ALA A 337 14.87 20.82 -3.81
CA ALA A 337 15.06 19.38 -3.97
C ALA A 337 13.96 18.56 -3.31
N ASP A 338 13.49 18.96 -2.12
CA ASP A 338 12.40 18.26 -1.44
C ASP A 338 11.04 18.56 -2.10
N PHE A 339 10.85 19.78 -2.59
CA PHE A 339 9.67 20.15 -3.37
C PHE A 339 9.55 19.30 -4.65
N VAL A 340 10.63 19.20 -5.43
CA VAL A 340 10.64 18.38 -6.65
C VAL A 340 10.41 16.92 -6.29
N ALA A 341 11.08 16.38 -5.26
CA ALA A 341 10.88 14.98 -4.85
C ALA A 341 9.43 14.68 -4.41
N SER A 342 8.74 15.63 -3.76
CA SER A 342 7.34 15.44 -3.36
C SER A 342 6.35 15.61 -4.49
N TYR A 343 6.59 16.49 -5.47
CA TYR A 343 5.55 16.88 -6.42
C TYR A 343 5.80 16.46 -7.87
N ILE A 344 6.98 15.97 -8.24
CA ILE A 344 7.32 15.62 -9.64
C ILE A 344 6.40 14.56 -10.26
N SER A 345 5.85 13.63 -9.46
CA SER A 345 4.93 12.61 -9.97
C SER A 345 3.63 13.19 -10.53
N ILE A 346 3.15 14.32 -10.01
CA ILE A 346 1.90 14.95 -10.45
C ILE A 346 1.99 15.48 -11.90
N PRO A 347 2.94 16.38 -12.24
CA PRO A 347 3.07 16.87 -13.61
C PRO A 347 3.50 15.75 -14.58
N VAL A 348 4.32 14.79 -14.14
CA VAL A 348 4.66 13.62 -14.96
C VAL A 348 3.41 12.80 -15.29
N PHE A 349 2.55 12.56 -14.31
CA PHE A 349 1.27 11.88 -14.55
C PHE A 349 0.37 12.68 -15.51
N CYS A 350 0.19 13.98 -15.27
CA CYS A 350 -0.58 14.84 -16.16
C CYS A 350 -0.03 14.83 -17.58
N PHE A 351 1.30 14.89 -17.74
CA PHE A 351 1.95 14.80 -19.04
C PHE A 351 1.67 13.47 -19.74
N ILE A 352 1.76 12.35 -19.03
CA ILE A 352 1.47 11.02 -19.59
C ILE A 352 0.01 10.92 -20.04
N VAL A 353 -0.93 11.43 -19.23
CA VAL A 353 -2.37 11.44 -19.57
C VAL A 353 -2.66 12.32 -20.78
N VAL A 354 -2.08 13.52 -20.83
CA VAL A 354 -2.19 14.42 -21.98
C VAL A 354 -1.60 13.77 -23.22
N ALA A 355 -0.42 13.18 -23.14
CA ALA A 355 0.21 12.48 -24.26
C ALA A 355 -0.65 11.31 -24.77
N TYR A 356 -1.28 10.57 -23.87
CA TYR A 356 -2.21 9.49 -24.22
C TYR A 356 -3.44 10.00 -24.97
N HIS A 357 -4.08 11.07 -24.49
CA HIS A 357 -5.24 11.65 -25.16
C HIS A 357 -4.91 12.36 -26.47
N VAL A 358 -3.78 13.09 -26.53
CA VAL A 358 -3.31 13.73 -27.78
C VAL A 358 -3.09 12.68 -28.86
N LYS A 359 -2.57 11.52 -28.50
CA LYS A 359 -2.40 10.39 -29.43
C LYS A 359 -3.74 9.83 -29.90
N LEU A 360 -4.68 9.57 -28.99
CA LEU A 360 -5.91 8.84 -29.31
C LEU A 360 -7.05 9.68 -29.89
N ASP A 361 -7.21 10.90 -29.38
CA ASP A 361 -8.35 11.77 -29.66
C ASP A 361 -7.90 13.08 -30.35
N GLY A 362 -6.59 13.23 -30.59
CA GLY A 362 -5.98 14.42 -31.20
C GLY A 362 -5.73 15.56 -30.22
N TRP A 363 -5.24 16.69 -30.75
CA TRP A 363 -4.82 17.86 -29.98
C TRP A 363 -5.96 18.63 -29.30
N ASN A 364 -7.23 18.35 -29.64
CA ASN A 364 -8.36 19.12 -29.12
C ASN A 364 -8.86 18.57 -27.77
N PRO A 365 -8.64 19.25 -26.64
CA PRO A 365 -9.01 18.74 -25.32
C PRO A 365 -10.52 18.59 -25.12
N LYS A 366 -11.34 19.31 -25.90
CA LYS A 366 -12.81 19.16 -25.86
C LYS A 366 -13.29 17.82 -26.45
N GLY A 367 -12.45 17.18 -27.27
CA GLY A 367 -12.74 15.87 -27.86
C GLY A 367 -12.34 14.68 -26.97
N TRP A 368 -11.58 14.92 -25.91
CA TRP A 368 -11.05 13.85 -25.07
C TRP A 368 -12.18 13.15 -24.32
N ARG A 369 -12.31 11.85 -24.55
CA ARG A 369 -13.33 11.02 -23.92
C ARG A 369 -12.69 9.81 -23.26
N PHE A 370 -13.26 9.39 -22.15
CA PHE A 370 -12.93 8.09 -21.59
C PHE A 370 -13.47 7.01 -22.54
N LYS A 371 -12.57 6.25 -23.16
CA LYS A 371 -12.95 5.08 -23.96
C LYS A 371 -13.26 3.91 -23.02
N ASN A 372 -14.39 3.25 -23.25
CA ASN A 372 -14.71 2.02 -22.55
C ASN A 372 -13.95 0.89 -23.23
N SER A 373 -13.15 0.14 -22.48
CA SER A 373 -12.57 -1.11 -22.99
C SER A 373 -13.71 -2.03 -23.42
N HIS A 374 -13.65 -2.58 -24.64
CA HIS A 374 -14.64 -3.55 -25.14
C HIS A 374 -14.58 -4.91 -24.39
N GLU A 375 -13.78 -5.01 -23.33
CA GLU A 375 -13.53 -6.20 -22.52
C GLU A 375 -14.76 -6.76 -21.80
N LEU A 376 -15.82 -5.96 -21.59
CA LEU A 376 -17.09 -6.47 -21.04
C LEU A 376 -17.73 -7.57 -21.90
N LEU A 377 -17.31 -7.69 -23.17
CA LEU A 377 -17.85 -8.60 -24.16
C LEU A 377 -17.03 -9.90 -24.30
N GLN A 378 -15.81 -9.97 -23.74
CA GLN A 378 -14.88 -11.06 -24.02
C GLN A 378 -14.01 -11.44 -22.81
N PRO A 379 -14.23 -12.62 -22.19
CA PRO A 379 -15.29 -13.61 -22.45
C PRO A 379 -16.69 -13.16 -21.95
N PRO A 380 -17.78 -13.74 -22.48
CA PRO A 380 -19.14 -13.47 -22.00
C PRO A 380 -19.28 -13.83 -20.51
N PRO A 381 -20.20 -13.17 -19.78
CA PRO A 381 -20.38 -13.42 -18.35
C PRO A 381 -20.83 -14.87 -18.11
N GLU A 382 -19.93 -15.67 -17.53
CA GLU A 382 -20.27 -17.04 -17.13
C GLU A 382 -21.03 -17.01 -15.79
N VAL A 383 -22.27 -17.50 -15.80
CA VAL A 383 -23.03 -17.72 -14.55
C VAL A 383 -22.45 -18.97 -13.89
N VAL A 384 -21.46 -18.78 -13.02
CA VAL A 384 -20.88 -19.89 -12.25
C VAL A 384 -21.96 -20.50 -11.36
N LEU A 385 -22.17 -21.81 -11.51
CA LEU A 385 -23.08 -22.61 -10.70
C LEU A 385 -22.79 -22.43 -9.21
N LEU A 386 -23.86 -22.53 -8.41
CA LEU A 386 -24.01 -22.26 -6.98
C LEU A 386 -22.86 -22.74 -6.07
N GLU A 387 -21.70 -22.09 -6.11
CA GLU A 387 -20.68 -22.25 -5.07
C GLU A 387 -20.91 -21.24 -3.94
N ASP A 388 -20.98 -21.76 -2.72
CA ASP A 388 -21.22 -20.94 -1.54
C ASP A 388 -20.03 -20.00 -1.25
N ARG A 389 -20.35 -18.76 -0.86
CA ARG A 389 -19.33 -17.76 -0.53
C ARG A 389 -18.44 -18.22 0.63
N VAL A 390 -17.14 -18.28 0.38
CA VAL A 390 -16.13 -18.64 1.39
C VAL A 390 -16.05 -17.54 2.47
N GLY A 391 -16.05 -17.94 3.74
CA GLY A 391 -15.82 -17.05 4.89
C GLY A 391 -17.07 -16.53 5.62
N SER A 392 -18.28 -16.81 5.13
CA SER A 392 -19.51 -16.63 5.92
C SER A 392 -19.81 -17.87 6.76
N LEU A 393 -20.03 -17.69 8.07
CA LEU A 393 -20.48 -18.79 8.92
C LEU A 393 -21.94 -19.09 8.59
N ARG A 394 -22.23 -20.31 8.12
CA ARG A 394 -23.59 -20.83 8.02
C ARG A 394 -23.71 -22.01 8.96
N LEU A 395 -24.58 -21.86 9.95
CA LEU A 395 -24.93 -22.92 10.86
C LEU A 395 -25.89 -23.88 10.13
N ALA A 396 -25.71 -25.19 10.31
CA ALA A 396 -26.65 -26.19 9.83
C ALA A 396 -27.99 -26.08 10.56
N ASN A 397 -27.94 -25.73 11.85
CA ASN A 397 -29.10 -25.41 12.67
C ASN A 397 -29.03 -23.95 13.17
N ASN A 398 -30.00 -23.13 12.78
CA ASN A 398 -30.05 -21.70 13.13
C ASN A 398 -30.59 -21.42 14.54
N THR A 399 -31.16 -22.43 15.23
CA THR A 399 -31.78 -22.21 16.55
C THR A 399 -30.79 -22.36 17.71
N THR A 400 -29.71 -23.13 17.53
CA THR A 400 -28.72 -23.40 18.58
C THR A 400 -27.30 -23.33 18.03
N LEU A 401 -26.49 -22.41 18.58
CA LEU A 401 -25.10 -22.19 18.13
C LEU A 401 -24.20 -23.40 18.45
N PHE A 402 -24.40 -24.04 19.60
CA PHE A 402 -23.59 -25.16 20.11
C PHE A 402 -24.20 -26.54 19.83
N ALA A 403 -24.80 -26.73 18.66
CA ALA A 403 -25.22 -28.05 18.20
C ALA A 403 -24.03 -28.85 17.65
N ARG A 404 -24.01 -30.17 17.84
CA ARG A 404 -22.96 -31.05 17.28
C ARG A 404 -22.86 -30.93 15.75
N GLU A 405 -23.99 -30.70 15.09
CA GLU A 405 -24.11 -30.47 13.64
C GLU A 405 -23.44 -29.16 13.17
N ASN A 406 -23.32 -28.17 14.06
CA ASN A 406 -22.71 -26.88 13.76
C ASN A 406 -21.19 -26.87 13.96
N SER A 407 -20.61 -27.89 14.59
CA SER A 407 -19.17 -27.97 14.88
C SER A 407 -18.31 -27.99 13.61
N LEU A 408 -18.71 -28.77 12.59
CA LEU A 408 -17.95 -28.92 11.35
C LEU A 408 -18.00 -27.63 10.47
N PRO A 409 -19.15 -26.97 10.28
CA PRO A 409 -19.20 -25.64 9.67
C PRO A 409 -18.37 -24.58 10.42
N VAL A 410 -18.39 -24.56 11.75
CA VAL A 410 -17.59 -23.64 12.56
C VAL A 410 -16.09 -23.92 12.39
N LEU A 411 -15.67 -25.19 12.43
CA LEU A 411 -14.27 -25.57 12.22
C LEU A 411 -13.79 -25.17 10.82
N LYS A 412 -14.60 -25.43 9.78
CA LYS A 412 -14.31 -25.00 8.40
C LYS A 412 -14.21 -23.48 8.30
N TRP A 413 -15.07 -22.74 9.00
CA TRP A 413 -15.02 -21.28 9.05
C TRP A 413 -13.74 -20.78 9.74
N ILE A 414 -13.41 -21.31 10.93
CA ILE A 414 -12.16 -20.99 11.64
C ILE A 414 -10.95 -21.29 10.76
N TRP A 415 -10.89 -22.48 10.18
CA TRP A 415 -9.80 -22.89 9.29
C TRP A 415 -9.68 -21.96 8.08
N ALA A 416 -10.80 -21.56 7.49
CA ALA A 416 -10.84 -20.62 6.38
C ALA A 416 -10.35 -19.21 6.77
N TRP A 417 -10.36 -18.82 8.04
CA TRP A 417 -9.80 -17.56 8.53
C TRP A 417 -8.36 -17.68 9.06
N LEU A 418 -7.98 -18.86 9.53
CA LEU A 418 -6.64 -19.18 10.02
C LEU A 418 -5.64 -19.35 8.88
N LYS A 419 -6.00 -20.13 7.84
CA LYS A 419 -5.26 -20.24 6.58
C LYS A 419 -5.13 -18.87 5.94
#